data_AF-A0A7V9JMA9-F1
#
_entry.id   AF-A0A7V9JMA9-F1
#
_cell.length_a   1.000
_cell.length_b   1.000
_cell.length_c   1.000
_cell.angle_alpha   90.00
_cell.angle_beta   90.00
_cell.angle_gamma   90.00
#
_symmetry.space_group_name_H-M   'P 1'
#
loop_
_entity.id
_entity.type
_entity.pdbx_description
1 polymer ?
#
loop_
_entity_poly.entity_id
_entity_poly.type
_entity_poly.pdbx_seq_one_letter_code
_entity_poly.pdbx_strand_id
1 'polypeptide(L)'
;MSCADTVHATGGFLRRIRLEAGAATGRYPFTLPVVAWLARSGGLDLAPGVTFLVGENGTGKSTLVEAVASAAGFNAEGGSQNFRFATRASESALGNHLILSWGTRKPRTGFFLRAESYYNVATEIERLDQDPGSPPLLPAYGGRSPHDRSHGESFLDLVIHRFGPAGLYLLDEPEAALSVRGCLAVLARMAELVEQGCQLLVATHSPILLALPAASILEIAEDGQVERVDYDQSLPVRLTRGFLADPHRFLRHLLAADPDQGGDV
;
A
#
# COMPACT_ATOMS: atom_id res chain seq x y z
N MET A 1 16.82 26.72 -8.75
CA MET A 1 16.27 26.00 -9.91
C MET A 1 15.10 25.18 -9.39
N SER A 2 13.89 25.54 -9.79
CA SER A 2 12.63 24.99 -9.28
C SER A 2 12.34 23.65 -9.97
N CYS A 3 12.47 22.53 -9.28
CA CYS A 3 12.05 21.20 -9.76
C CYS A 3 10.55 20.95 -9.49
N ALA A 4 9.70 21.94 -9.76
CA ALA A 4 8.26 21.88 -9.53
C ALA A 4 7.43 21.73 -10.82
N ASP A 5 8.06 21.33 -11.92
CA ASP A 5 7.37 21.12 -13.19
C ASP A 5 6.76 19.70 -13.25
N THR A 6 5.68 19.56 -12.51
CA THR A 6 4.39 19.02 -12.97
C THR A 6 4.37 17.64 -13.64
N VAL A 7 4.40 16.58 -12.83
CA VAL A 7 3.87 15.27 -13.24
C VAL A 7 2.34 15.33 -13.23
N HIS A 8 1.73 15.79 -14.33
CA HIS A 8 0.28 15.71 -14.51
C HIS A 8 -0.11 14.35 -15.08
N ALA A 9 -0.56 13.45 -14.20
CA ALA A 9 -1.16 12.19 -14.61
C ALA A 9 -2.46 12.46 -15.40
N THR A 10 -2.49 12.05 -16.68
CA THR A 10 -3.74 12.02 -17.45
C THR A 10 -4.71 11.05 -16.77
N GLY A 11 -6.00 11.41 -16.64
CA GLY A 11 -7.06 10.77 -15.84
C GLY A 11 -6.91 9.31 -15.36
N GLY A 12 -7.22 9.06 -14.08
CA GLY A 12 -7.00 7.78 -13.40
C GLY A 12 -8.00 6.67 -13.77
N PHE A 13 -7.60 5.42 -13.53
CA PHE A 13 -8.41 4.22 -13.75
C PHE A 13 -9.50 4.07 -12.69
N LEU A 14 -9.11 4.02 -11.42
CA LEU A 14 -10.01 3.96 -10.28
C LEU A 14 -10.31 5.40 -9.82
N ARG A 15 -11.58 5.80 -9.85
CA ARG A 15 -12.01 7.18 -9.58
C ARG A 15 -12.64 7.33 -8.21
N ARG A 16 -13.37 6.31 -7.76
CA ARG A 16 -14.06 6.34 -6.47
C ARG A 16 -14.23 4.95 -5.89
N ILE A 17 -14.07 4.84 -4.58
CA ILE A 17 -14.38 3.65 -3.78
C ILE A 17 -15.62 3.97 -2.94
N ARG A 18 -16.59 3.07 -2.90
CA ARG A 18 -17.78 3.19 -2.05
C ARG A 18 -18.09 1.87 -1.38
N LEU A 19 -18.70 1.95 -0.21
CA LEU A 19 -19.32 0.78 0.41
C LEU A 19 -20.75 0.63 -0.10
N GLU A 20 -21.17 -0.60 -0.37
CA GLU A 20 -22.56 -0.93 -0.68
C GLU A 20 -23.49 -0.52 0.47
N ALA A 21 -24.68 -0.01 0.11
CA ALA A 21 -25.67 0.42 1.10
C ALA A 21 -26.14 -0.77 1.94
N GLY A 22 -26.08 -0.64 3.27
CA GLY A 22 -26.50 -1.69 4.20
C GLY A 22 -25.46 -2.80 4.42
N ALA A 23 -24.27 -2.72 3.82
CA ALA A 23 -23.21 -3.73 4.02
C ALA A 23 -22.57 -3.69 5.42
N ALA A 24 -22.75 -2.61 6.18
CA ALA A 24 -22.15 -2.47 7.51
C ALA A 24 -22.76 -3.47 8.51
N THR A 25 -22.08 -4.59 8.72
CA THR A 25 -22.56 -5.68 9.59
C THR A 25 -22.30 -5.47 11.09
N GLY A 26 -21.62 -4.38 11.47
CA GLY A 26 -21.21 -4.11 12.86
C GLY A 26 -20.14 -5.09 13.39
N ARG A 27 -19.55 -5.90 12.52
CA ARG A 27 -18.44 -6.82 12.83
C ARG A 27 -17.22 -6.46 11.99
N TYR A 28 -16.05 -6.90 12.43
CA TYR A 28 -14.85 -6.83 11.59
C TYR A 28 -15.11 -7.47 10.21
N PRO A 29 -14.64 -6.86 9.09
CA PRO A 29 -13.86 -5.63 8.98
C PRO A 29 -14.68 -4.32 8.94
N PHE A 30 -16.01 -4.35 9.02
CA PHE A 30 -16.89 -3.17 8.93
C PHE A 30 -16.84 -2.24 10.14
N THR A 31 -16.24 -2.69 11.24
CA THR A 31 -15.97 -1.87 12.44
C THR A 31 -14.66 -1.10 12.35
N LEU A 32 -13.84 -1.30 11.31
CA LEU A 32 -12.61 -0.55 11.14
C LEU A 32 -12.91 0.94 10.91
N PRO A 33 -12.12 1.87 11.49
CA PRO A 33 -12.37 3.31 11.41
C PRO A 33 -12.62 3.81 9.98
N VAL A 34 -11.75 3.46 9.03
CA VAL A 34 -11.88 3.88 7.63
C VAL A 34 -13.15 3.32 6.96
N VAL A 35 -13.59 2.12 7.32
CA VAL A 35 -14.76 1.47 6.72
C VAL A 35 -16.04 2.10 7.27
N ALA A 36 -16.08 2.36 8.57
CA ALA A 36 -17.18 3.09 9.21
C ALA A 36 -17.29 4.53 8.68
N TRP A 37 -16.16 5.18 8.38
CA TRP A 37 -16.16 6.46 7.69
C TRP A 37 -16.68 6.34 6.25
N LEU A 38 -16.22 5.36 5.48
CA LEU A 38 -16.65 5.14 4.08
C LEU A 38 -18.17 4.94 3.96
N ALA A 39 -18.76 4.23 4.93
CA ALA A 39 -20.21 4.02 5.02
C ALA A 39 -20.99 5.33 5.24
N ARG A 40 -20.42 6.29 5.98
CA ARG A 40 -21.06 7.56 6.35
C ARG A 40 -20.76 8.70 5.36
N SER A 41 -19.57 8.71 4.76
CA SER A 41 -19.12 9.77 3.84
C SER A 41 -19.65 9.61 2.41
N GLY A 42 -20.17 8.43 2.07
CA GLY A 42 -20.68 8.13 0.74
C GLY A 42 -19.58 7.86 -0.29
N GLY A 43 -18.32 7.71 0.12
CA GLY A 43 -17.23 7.25 -0.72
C GLY A 43 -15.92 8.02 -0.56
N LEU A 44 -14.86 7.43 -1.13
CA LEU A 44 -13.53 8.00 -1.24
C LEU A 44 -13.21 8.27 -2.71
N ASP A 45 -12.99 9.54 -3.07
CA ASP A 45 -12.55 9.90 -4.41
C ASP A 45 -11.02 9.78 -4.53
N LEU A 46 -10.56 9.26 -5.66
CA LEU A 46 -9.13 9.07 -5.95
C LEU A 46 -8.67 9.93 -7.12
N ALA A 47 -7.56 10.62 -6.90
CA ALA A 47 -6.87 11.36 -7.94
C ALA A 47 -6.11 10.41 -8.89
N PRO A 48 -5.81 10.85 -10.13
CA PRO A 48 -4.82 10.15 -10.96
C PRO A 48 -3.42 10.22 -10.33
N GLY A 49 -2.51 9.35 -10.79
CA GLY A 49 -1.15 9.27 -10.25
C GLY A 49 -1.07 8.43 -8.98
N VAL A 50 -0.34 8.91 -7.96
CA VAL A 50 -0.17 8.20 -6.68
C VAL A 50 -1.09 8.78 -5.61
N THR A 51 -1.83 7.91 -4.94
CA THR A 51 -2.53 8.23 -3.69
C THR A 51 -1.95 7.38 -2.56
N PHE A 52 -1.46 8.03 -1.52
CA PHE A 52 -1.01 7.41 -0.29
C PHE A 52 -2.13 7.38 0.74
N LEU A 53 -2.29 6.26 1.43
CA LEU A 53 -3.09 6.13 2.65
C LEU A 53 -2.14 6.07 3.84
N VAL A 54 -2.29 7.00 4.77
CA VAL A 54 -1.50 7.09 6.02
C VAL A 54 -2.43 7.15 7.22
N GLY A 55 -1.93 6.87 8.42
CA GLY A 55 -2.72 6.81 9.65
C GLY A 55 -2.19 5.72 10.58
N GLU A 56 -2.64 5.70 11.82
CA GLU A 56 -2.13 4.77 12.83
C GLU A 56 -2.47 3.31 12.54
N ASN A 57 -1.83 2.39 13.28
CA ASN A 57 -2.13 0.97 13.20
C ASN A 57 -3.57 0.71 13.64
N GLY A 58 -4.27 -0.20 12.96
CA GLY A 58 -5.68 -0.51 13.27
C GLY A 58 -6.72 0.44 12.65
N THR A 59 -6.32 1.54 12.00
CA THR A 59 -7.24 2.43 11.28
C THR A 59 -7.89 1.80 10.04
N GLY A 60 -7.31 0.71 9.53
CA GLY A 60 -7.85 -0.09 8.43
C GLY A 60 -7.25 0.17 7.04
N LYS A 61 -6.10 0.86 6.95
CA LYS A 61 -5.36 1.14 5.69
C LYS A 61 -5.18 -0.12 4.83
N SER A 62 -4.49 -1.12 5.38
CA SER A 62 -4.17 -2.39 4.70
C SER A 62 -5.44 -3.12 4.26
N THR A 63 -6.43 -3.23 5.16
CA THR A 63 -7.73 -3.85 4.87
C THR A 63 -8.47 -3.13 3.74
N LEU A 64 -8.39 -1.80 3.66
CA LEU A 64 -8.99 -1.05 2.55
C LEU A 64 -8.26 -1.31 1.23
N VAL A 65 -6.92 -1.27 1.21
CA VAL A 65 -6.14 -1.55 -0.02
C VAL A 65 -6.40 -2.98 -0.52
N GLU A 66 -6.42 -3.94 0.38
CA GLU A 66 -6.73 -5.35 0.10
C GLU A 66 -8.16 -5.53 -0.42
N ALA A 67 -9.15 -4.89 0.20
CA ALA A 67 -10.53 -4.95 -0.26
C ALA A 67 -10.69 -4.32 -1.65
N VAL A 68 -9.98 -3.22 -1.94
CA VAL A 68 -9.94 -2.62 -3.28
C VAL A 68 -9.28 -3.57 -4.28
N ALA A 69 -8.21 -4.26 -3.89
CA ALA A 69 -7.56 -5.26 -4.74
C ALA A 69 -8.51 -6.39 -5.10
N SER A 70 -9.20 -6.94 -4.10
CA SER A 70 -10.16 -8.01 -4.31
C SER A 70 -11.34 -7.56 -5.18
N ALA A 71 -11.91 -6.37 -4.92
CA ALA A 71 -12.99 -5.81 -5.71
C ALA A 71 -12.56 -5.45 -7.15
N ALA A 72 -11.27 -5.14 -7.37
CA ALA A 72 -10.69 -4.94 -8.69
C ALA A 72 -10.37 -6.26 -9.43
N GLY A 73 -10.54 -7.41 -8.77
CA GLY A 73 -10.26 -8.74 -9.33
C GLY A 73 -8.78 -9.11 -9.32
N PHE A 74 -7.97 -8.50 -8.46
CA PHE A 74 -6.61 -8.96 -8.18
C PHE A 74 -6.63 -10.09 -7.14
N ASN A 75 -5.73 -11.06 -7.29
CA ASN A 75 -5.58 -12.13 -6.30
C ASN A 75 -4.81 -11.58 -5.07
N ALA A 76 -5.19 -12.03 -3.88
CA ALA A 76 -4.69 -11.54 -2.58
C ALA A 76 -3.15 -11.71 -2.37
N GLU A 77 -2.49 -12.46 -3.26
CA GLU A 77 -1.06 -12.77 -3.18
C GLU A 77 -0.30 -12.27 -4.40
N GLY A 78 -0.70 -11.13 -4.97
CA GLY A 78 0.09 -10.45 -5.99
C GLY A 78 0.35 -11.26 -7.23
N GLY A 79 -0.71 -11.68 -7.90
CA GLY A 79 -0.60 -12.15 -9.27
C GLY A 79 -1.64 -11.53 -10.17
N SER A 80 -1.38 -11.58 -11.47
CA SER A 80 -2.47 -11.60 -12.45
C SER A 80 -3.44 -12.74 -12.08
N GLN A 81 -4.65 -12.74 -12.63
CA GLN A 81 -5.71 -13.74 -12.39
C GLN A 81 -5.24 -15.22 -12.42
N ASN A 82 -4.05 -15.48 -12.99
CA ASN A 82 -3.38 -16.77 -13.13
C ASN A 82 -2.69 -17.31 -11.87
N PHE A 83 -2.46 -16.51 -10.81
CA PHE A 83 -1.85 -17.02 -9.57
C PHE A 83 -2.90 -17.13 -8.47
N ARG A 84 -3.54 -18.31 -8.37
CA ARG A 84 -4.46 -18.61 -7.27
C ARG A 84 -3.68 -19.22 -6.13
N PHE A 85 -3.30 -18.39 -5.19
CA PHE A 85 -2.82 -18.87 -3.92
C PHE A 85 -4.00 -19.05 -2.97
N ALA A 86 -4.04 -20.21 -2.33
CA ALA A 86 -5.08 -20.60 -1.40
C ALA A 86 -4.68 -20.19 0.02
N THR A 87 -4.75 -18.90 0.35
CA THR A 87 -4.58 -18.46 1.74
C THR A 87 -5.82 -17.70 2.21
N ARG A 88 -6.48 -18.31 3.20
CA ARG A 88 -7.58 -17.86 4.09
C ARG A 88 -8.86 -17.28 3.45
N ALA A 89 -9.89 -18.12 3.48
CA ALA A 89 -11.30 -17.81 3.18
C ALA A 89 -11.98 -16.73 4.06
N SER A 90 -11.25 -16.00 4.89
CA SER A 90 -11.76 -14.93 5.77
C SER A 90 -11.45 -13.49 5.30
N GLU A 91 -10.67 -13.33 4.23
CA GLU A 91 -10.02 -12.04 3.90
C GLU A 91 -10.78 -11.11 2.93
N SER A 92 -11.80 -11.59 2.18
CA SER A 92 -12.58 -10.71 1.27
C SER A 92 -14.06 -10.52 1.62
N ALA A 93 -14.40 -10.49 2.91
CA ALA A 93 -15.74 -10.03 3.28
C ALA A 93 -15.96 -8.58 2.80
N LEU A 94 -14.99 -7.68 3.01
CA LEU A 94 -15.14 -6.28 2.62
C LEU A 94 -15.11 -6.07 1.10
N GLY A 95 -14.23 -6.77 0.38
CA GLY A 95 -14.09 -6.62 -1.07
C GLY A 95 -15.39 -6.87 -1.83
N ASN A 96 -16.17 -7.88 -1.39
CA ASN A 96 -17.48 -8.19 -1.97
C ASN A 96 -18.52 -7.08 -1.82
N HIS A 97 -18.32 -6.16 -0.88
CA HIS A 97 -19.23 -5.04 -0.63
C HIS A 97 -18.65 -3.69 -1.08
N LEU A 98 -17.47 -3.67 -1.71
CA LEU A 98 -16.93 -2.46 -2.31
C LEU A 98 -17.44 -2.26 -3.73
N ILE A 99 -17.96 -1.07 -3.99
CA ILE A 99 -18.36 -0.61 -5.32
C ILE A 99 -17.28 0.31 -5.85
N LEU A 100 -16.53 -0.17 -6.85
CA LEU A 100 -15.48 0.59 -7.52
C LEU A 100 -16.07 1.35 -8.72
N SER A 101 -15.86 2.66 -8.76
CA SER A 101 -16.21 3.50 -9.91
C SER A 101 -14.97 3.73 -10.77
N TRP A 102 -15.03 3.28 -12.02
CA TRP A 102 -13.92 3.33 -12.97
C TRP A 102 -14.02 4.54 -13.90
N GLY A 103 -12.87 5.03 -14.35
CA GLY A 103 -12.76 6.01 -15.43
C GLY A 103 -13.05 5.40 -16.79
N THR A 104 -12.88 6.21 -17.85
CA THR A 104 -13.12 5.78 -19.24
C THR A 104 -12.06 4.84 -19.79
N ARG A 105 -10.85 4.84 -19.19
CA ARG A 105 -9.74 3.95 -19.56
C ARG A 105 -9.67 2.78 -18.59
N LYS A 106 -9.33 1.61 -19.12
CA LYS A 106 -9.03 0.41 -18.31
C LYS A 106 -7.52 0.22 -18.19
N PRO A 107 -7.01 -0.24 -17.03
CA PRO A 107 -5.60 -0.55 -16.89
C PRO A 107 -5.25 -1.76 -17.77
N ARG A 108 -4.08 -1.71 -18.43
CA ARG A 108 -3.57 -2.82 -19.26
C ARG A 108 -2.99 -3.95 -18.42
N THR A 109 -2.56 -3.62 -17.21
CA THR A 109 -1.98 -4.54 -16.25
C THR A 109 -2.29 -4.06 -14.84
N GLY A 110 -2.21 -4.94 -13.87
CA GLY A 110 -2.40 -4.56 -12.48
C GLY A 110 -1.79 -5.58 -11.53
N PHE A 111 -1.55 -5.13 -10.31
CA PHE A 111 -0.90 -5.93 -9.28
C PHE A 111 -1.24 -5.40 -7.89
N PHE A 112 -1.52 -6.31 -6.97
CA PHE A 112 -1.60 -6.01 -5.53
C PHE A 112 -0.37 -6.60 -4.85
N LEU A 113 0.34 -5.84 -4.04
CA LEU A 113 1.54 -6.32 -3.36
C LEU A 113 1.50 -5.93 -1.89
N ARG A 114 1.62 -6.93 -1.03
CA ARG A 114 1.89 -6.76 0.40
C ARG A 114 3.32 -7.22 0.66
N ALA A 115 4.13 -6.38 1.29
CA ALA A 115 5.54 -6.71 1.53
C ALA A 115 5.72 -7.99 2.37
N GLU A 116 4.83 -8.25 3.33
CA GLU A 116 4.85 -9.45 4.17
C GLU A 116 4.45 -10.74 3.42
N SER A 117 3.54 -10.63 2.45
CA SER A 117 3.05 -11.78 1.67
C SER A 117 3.97 -12.13 0.49
N TYR A 118 4.92 -11.26 0.14
CA TYR A 118 5.85 -11.48 -0.98
C TYR A 118 6.59 -12.81 -0.90
N TYR A 119 6.89 -13.32 0.30
CA TYR A 119 7.56 -14.61 0.46
C TYR A 119 6.75 -15.77 -0.09
N ASN A 120 5.42 -15.76 0.10
CA ASN A 120 4.54 -16.77 -0.49
C ASN A 120 4.60 -16.67 -2.02
N VAL A 121 4.61 -15.44 -2.56
CA VAL A 121 4.65 -15.17 -4.00
C VAL A 121 5.94 -15.71 -4.63
N ALA A 122 7.08 -15.39 -4.02
CA ALA A 122 8.39 -15.86 -4.43
C ALA A 122 8.47 -17.40 -4.44
N THR A 123 8.02 -18.05 -3.37
CA THR A 123 8.01 -19.52 -3.25
C THR A 123 7.13 -20.19 -4.31
N GLU A 124 5.97 -19.62 -4.66
CA GLU A 124 5.11 -20.19 -5.71
C GLU A 124 5.59 -19.90 -7.13
N ILE A 125 6.26 -18.77 -7.37
CA ILE A 125 6.91 -18.52 -8.67
C ILE A 125 7.95 -19.61 -8.94
N GLU A 126 8.75 -19.99 -7.95
CA GLU A 126 9.67 -21.13 -8.09
C GLU A 126 8.93 -22.45 -8.31
N ARG A 127 7.86 -22.69 -7.55
CA ARG A 127 7.04 -23.90 -7.73
C ARG A 127 6.48 -24.01 -9.15
N LEU A 128 5.98 -22.90 -9.70
CA LEU A 128 5.38 -22.84 -11.05
C LEU A 128 6.42 -22.87 -12.16
N ASP A 129 7.62 -22.29 -11.95
CA ASP A 129 8.74 -22.34 -12.90
C ASP A 129 9.37 -23.75 -12.97
N GLN A 130 9.26 -24.53 -11.88
CA GLN A 130 9.63 -25.95 -11.83
C GLN A 130 8.56 -26.88 -12.44
N ASP A 131 7.35 -26.38 -12.74
CA ASP A 131 6.23 -27.17 -13.25
C ASP A 131 6.36 -27.37 -14.78
N PRO A 132 6.40 -28.62 -15.30
CA PRO A 132 6.57 -28.89 -16.72
C PRO A 132 5.38 -28.39 -17.56
N GLY A 133 5.51 -27.23 -18.20
CA GLY A 133 4.49 -26.66 -19.10
C GLY A 133 4.17 -25.18 -18.88
N SER A 134 4.67 -24.58 -17.80
CA SER A 134 4.54 -23.14 -17.54
C SER A 134 5.55 -22.33 -18.36
N PRO A 135 5.19 -21.17 -18.94
CA PRO A 135 6.18 -20.26 -19.53
C PRO A 135 7.12 -19.74 -18.43
N PRO A 136 8.42 -19.53 -18.71
CA PRO A 136 9.39 -19.13 -17.70
C PRO A 136 9.00 -17.80 -17.05
N LEU A 137 8.82 -17.81 -15.73
CA LEU A 137 8.35 -16.68 -14.95
C LEU A 137 9.51 -15.87 -14.37
N LEU A 138 10.66 -16.51 -14.11
CA LEU A 138 11.86 -15.87 -13.54
C LEU A 138 12.33 -14.59 -14.24
N PRO A 139 12.27 -14.43 -15.59
CA PRO A 139 12.66 -13.18 -16.25
C PRO A 139 11.82 -11.97 -15.82
N ALA A 140 10.54 -12.17 -15.46
CA ALA A 140 9.67 -11.10 -14.95
C ALA A 140 9.98 -10.71 -13.49
N TYR A 141 10.85 -11.48 -12.81
CA TYR A 141 11.25 -11.31 -11.41
C TYR A 141 12.79 -11.22 -11.25
N GLY A 142 13.50 -10.73 -12.26
CA GLY A 142 14.94 -10.43 -12.15
C GLY A 142 15.90 -11.57 -12.49
N GLY A 143 15.41 -12.72 -12.98
CA GLY A 143 16.23 -13.76 -13.64
C GLY A 143 17.13 -14.61 -12.72
N ARG A 144 16.98 -14.53 -11.39
CA ARG A 144 17.61 -15.42 -10.40
C ARG A 144 16.58 -15.77 -9.31
N SER A 145 16.80 -16.87 -8.58
CA SER A 145 15.94 -17.27 -7.46
C SER A 145 15.77 -16.11 -6.45
N PRO A 146 14.53 -15.75 -6.07
CA PRO A 146 14.26 -14.77 -5.03
C PRO A 146 14.83 -15.14 -3.65
N HIS A 147 15.18 -16.41 -3.41
CA HIS A 147 15.77 -16.90 -2.15
C HIS A 147 17.28 -16.66 -2.04
N ASP A 148 17.99 -16.43 -3.15
CA ASP A 148 19.43 -16.12 -3.17
C ASP A 148 19.73 -14.61 -2.97
N ARG A 149 18.69 -13.77 -2.83
CA ARG A 149 18.78 -12.31 -2.65
C ARG A 149 18.27 -11.92 -1.25
N SER A 150 18.67 -10.73 -0.78
CA SER A 150 18.07 -10.19 0.44
C SER A 150 16.59 -9.85 0.20
N HIS A 151 15.77 -10.00 1.23
CA HIS A 151 14.31 -9.81 1.14
C HIS A 151 13.88 -8.50 0.48
N GLY A 152 14.64 -7.42 0.71
CA GLY A 152 14.37 -6.12 0.11
C GLY A 152 14.79 -6.00 -1.37
N GLU A 153 15.79 -6.75 -1.81
CA GLU A 153 16.23 -6.75 -3.22
C GLU A 153 15.20 -7.43 -4.11
N SER A 154 14.67 -8.59 -3.70
CA SER A 154 13.66 -9.33 -4.45
C SER A 154 12.32 -8.55 -4.56
N PHE A 155 11.94 -7.81 -3.52
CA PHE A 155 10.81 -6.87 -3.58
C PHE A 155 11.06 -5.76 -4.60
N LEU A 156 12.24 -5.15 -4.55
CA LEU A 156 12.61 -4.05 -5.42
C LEU A 156 12.64 -4.49 -6.89
N ASP A 157 13.17 -5.69 -7.19
CA ASP A 157 13.17 -6.27 -8.53
C ASP A 157 11.75 -6.41 -9.09
N LEU A 158 10.79 -6.85 -8.27
CA LEU A 158 9.41 -6.96 -8.71
C LEU A 158 8.84 -5.59 -9.07
N VAL A 159 9.00 -4.58 -8.22
CA VAL A 159 8.49 -3.23 -8.51
C VAL A 159 9.18 -2.63 -9.75
N ILE A 160 10.48 -2.89 -9.93
CA ILE A 160 11.24 -2.40 -11.08
C ILE A 160 10.83 -3.11 -12.37
N HIS A 161 10.73 -4.44 -12.37
CA HIS A 161 10.62 -5.25 -13.58
C HIS A 161 9.18 -5.69 -13.92
N ARG A 162 8.34 -5.95 -12.92
CA ARG A 162 6.97 -6.46 -13.14
C ARG A 162 5.98 -5.34 -13.45
N PHE A 163 6.21 -4.15 -12.91
CA PHE A 163 5.33 -3.00 -13.13
C PHE A 163 5.68 -2.35 -14.46
N GLY A 164 4.67 -2.19 -15.31
CA GLY A 164 4.76 -1.66 -16.66
C GLY A 164 3.73 -0.56 -16.91
N PRO A 165 3.71 0.00 -18.12
CA PRO A 165 2.93 1.18 -18.44
C PRO A 165 1.41 0.93 -18.40
N ALA A 166 0.65 2.01 -18.17
CA ALA A 166 -0.82 2.02 -18.11
C ALA A 166 -1.40 0.97 -17.13
N GLY A 167 -0.75 0.81 -15.97
CA GLY A 167 -1.12 -0.16 -14.94
C GLY A 167 -1.82 0.45 -13.71
N LEU A 168 -2.61 -0.37 -13.01
CA LEU A 168 -3.14 -0.06 -11.67
C LEU A 168 -2.41 -0.90 -10.62
N TYR A 169 -1.69 -0.24 -9.71
CA TYR A 169 -0.90 -0.90 -8.68
C TYR A 169 -1.42 -0.56 -7.28
N LEU A 170 -1.62 -1.59 -6.47
CA LEU A 170 -2.09 -1.46 -5.08
C LEU A 170 -0.99 -2.00 -4.18
N LEU A 171 -0.44 -1.19 -3.29
CA LEU A 171 0.69 -1.56 -2.46
C LEU A 171 0.33 -1.40 -0.99
N ASP A 172 0.68 -2.37 -0.18
CA ASP A 172 0.50 -2.37 1.26
C ASP A 172 1.85 -2.54 1.96
N GLU A 173 2.24 -1.48 2.67
CA GLU A 173 3.49 -1.34 3.42
C GLU A 173 4.74 -1.77 2.62
N PRO A 174 4.95 -1.23 1.41
CA PRO A 174 6.09 -1.61 0.56
C PRO A 174 7.46 -1.37 1.22
N GLU A 175 7.55 -0.45 2.19
CA GLU A 175 8.76 -0.16 2.94
C GLU A 175 9.17 -1.24 3.95
N ALA A 176 8.27 -2.14 4.37
CA ALA A 176 8.51 -3.06 5.48
C ALA A 176 9.69 -4.02 5.19
N ALA A 177 9.94 -4.33 3.92
CA ALA A 177 11.06 -5.16 3.48
C ALA A 177 12.30 -4.35 3.03
N LEU A 178 12.25 -3.00 3.07
CA LEU A 178 13.22 -2.14 2.39
C LEU A 178 14.10 -1.34 3.35
N SER A 179 15.36 -1.17 2.94
CA SER A 179 16.22 -0.12 3.51
C SER A 179 15.78 1.27 3.05
N VAL A 180 16.34 2.32 3.65
CA VAL A 180 16.17 3.72 3.18
C VAL A 180 16.51 3.88 1.70
N ARG A 181 17.60 3.24 1.23
CA ARG A 181 17.97 3.25 -0.19
C ARG A 181 16.95 2.53 -1.07
N GLY A 182 16.40 1.42 -0.58
CA GLY A 182 15.31 0.70 -1.24
C GLY A 182 14.06 1.57 -1.39
N CYS A 183 13.66 2.28 -0.34
CA CYS A 183 12.55 3.22 -0.39
C CYS A 183 12.76 4.33 -1.43
N LEU A 184 13.98 4.89 -1.52
CA LEU A 184 14.32 5.90 -2.53
C LEU A 184 14.25 5.33 -3.97
N ALA A 185 14.67 4.09 -4.17
CA ALA A 185 14.57 3.42 -5.47
C ALA A 185 13.11 3.17 -5.86
N VAL A 186 12.27 2.73 -4.91
CA VAL A 186 10.82 2.60 -5.12
C VAL A 186 10.18 3.95 -5.44
N LEU A 187 10.55 5.01 -4.72
CA LEU A 187 10.06 6.37 -4.99
C LEU A 187 10.38 6.84 -6.41
N ALA A 188 11.63 6.65 -6.86
CA ALA A 188 12.03 6.95 -8.23
C ALA A 188 11.21 6.14 -9.25
N ARG A 189 11.02 4.84 -8.99
CA ARG A 189 10.23 3.98 -9.87
C ARG A 189 8.75 4.38 -9.92
N MET A 190 8.16 4.80 -8.80
CA MET A 190 6.79 5.32 -8.77
C MET A 190 6.65 6.57 -9.64
N ALA A 191 7.61 7.49 -9.59
CA ALA A 191 7.60 8.69 -10.43
C ALA A 191 7.57 8.33 -11.93
N GLU A 192 8.43 7.41 -12.36
CA GLU A 192 8.46 6.91 -13.75
C GLU A 192 7.13 6.23 -14.14
N LEU A 193 6.54 5.43 -13.25
CA LEU A 193 5.28 4.74 -13.53
C LEU A 193 4.13 5.74 -13.73
N VAL A 194 4.11 6.84 -12.99
CA VAL A 194 3.08 7.88 -13.20
C VAL A 194 3.23 8.52 -14.59
N GLU A 195 4.44 8.82 -15.03
CA GLU A 195 4.71 9.32 -16.39
C GLU A 195 4.28 8.30 -17.46
N GLN A 196 4.39 7.01 -17.15
CA GLN A 196 3.92 5.90 -17.98
C GLN A 196 2.39 5.68 -17.93
N GLY A 197 1.65 6.61 -17.31
CA GLY A 197 0.18 6.57 -17.23
C GLY A 197 -0.36 5.56 -16.23
N CYS A 198 0.43 5.17 -15.25
CA CYS A 198 -0.01 4.27 -14.18
C CYS A 198 -0.75 5.05 -13.08
N GLN A 199 -1.57 4.33 -12.33
CA GLN A 199 -2.19 4.81 -11.09
C GLN A 199 -1.79 3.89 -9.95
N LEU A 200 -1.47 4.47 -8.80
CA LEU A 200 -1.04 3.74 -7.61
C LEU A 200 -1.88 4.15 -6.40
N LEU A 201 -2.32 3.16 -5.62
CA LEU A 201 -2.88 3.34 -4.28
C LEU A 201 -1.95 2.61 -3.29
N VAL A 202 -1.40 3.34 -2.34
CA VAL A 202 -0.31 2.83 -1.49
C VAL A 202 -0.63 3.10 -0.04
N ALA A 203 -0.82 2.05 0.77
CA ALA A 203 -0.80 2.18 2.22
C ALA A 203 0.66 2.18 2.70
N THR A 204 1.05 3.19 3.48
CA THR A 204 2.44 3.34 3.95
C THR A 204 2.51 4.15 5.25
N HIS A 205 3.54 3.86 6.03
CA HIS A 205 4.02 4.63 7.16
C HIS A 205 5.36 5.31 6.86
N SER A 206 5.90 5.17 5.65
CA SER A 206 7.22 5.68 5.29
C SER A 206 7.21 7.18 4.97
N PRO A 207 7.83 8.05 5.78
CA PRO A 207 7.99 9.47 5.43
C PRO A 207 8.88 9.68 4.21
N ILE A 208 9.63 8.67 3.77
CA ILE A 208 10.42 8.72 2.54
C ILE A 208 9.51 8.60 1.33
N LEU A 209 8.62 7.60 1.30
CA LEU A 209 7.73 7.38 0.15
C LEU A 209 6.73 8.53 -0.04
N LEU A 210 6.26 9.13 1.07
CA LEU A 210 5.36 10.29 1.05
C LEU A 210 5.96 11.53 0.38
N ALA A 211 7.30 11.59 0.20
CA ALA A 211 7.97 12.73 -0.42
C ALA A 211 7.79 12.79 -1.95
N LEU A 212 7.06 11.86 -2.57
CA LEU A 212 6.83 11.84 -4.00
C LEU A 212 6.05 13.10 -4.44
N PRO A 213 6.60 13.95 -5.33
CA PRO A 213 5.92 15.17 -5.77
C PRO A 213 4.57 14.89 -6.44
N ALA A 214 3.61 15.81 -6.25
CA ALA A 214 2.26 15.75 -6.81
C ALA A 214 1.39 14.53 -6.40
N ALA A 215 1.89 13.67 -5.49
CA ALA A 215 1.09 12.62 -4.89
C ALA A 215 -0.01 13.19 -3.98
N SER A 216 -1.13 12.49 -3.87
CA SER A 216 -2.17 12.81 -2.88
C SER A 216 -1.93 11.99 -1.62
N ILE A 217 -1.91 12.63 -0.45
CA ILE A 217 -1.79 11.93 0.84
C ILE A 217 -3.14 12.04 1.54
N LEU A 218 -3.72 10.88 1.85
CA LEU A 218 -4.97 10.75 2.59
C LEU A 218 -4.66 10.17 3.96
N GLU A 219 -4.82 10.98 4.99
CA GLU A 219 -4.63 10.60 6.38
C GLU A 219 -5.93 10.11 6.99
N ILE A 220 -5.88 8.94 7.63
CA ILE A 220 -6.97 8.34 8.38
C ILE A 220 -6.72 8.63 9.86
N ALA A 221 -7.54 9.49 10.43
CA ALA A 221 -7.54 9.79 11.86
C ALA A 221 -8.03 8.58 12.67
N GLU A 222 -7.78 8.59 13.99
CA GLU A 222 -8.19 7.52 14.91
C GLU A 222 -9.72 7.29 14.91
N ASP A 223 -10.51 8.35 14.75
CA ASP A 223 -11.97 8.29 14.65
C ASP A 223 -12.47 7.82 13.27
N GLY A 224 -11.55 7.56 12.35
CA GLY A 224 -11.78 7.08 10.99
C GLY A 224 -11.92 8.18 9.94
N GLN A 225 -11.94 9.45 10.33
CA GLN A 225 -12.03 10.55 9.38
C GLN A 225 -10.86 10.51 8.39
N VAL A 226 -11.19 10.58 7.09
CA VAL A 226 -10.18 10.59 6.02
C VAL A 226 -10.06 12.00 5.47
N GLU A 227 -8.87 12.56 5.55
CA GLU A 227 -8.58 13.92 5.07
C GLU A 227 -7.37 13.94 4.14
N ARG A 228 -7.38 14.87 3.19
CA ARG A 228 -6.19 15.14 2.39
C ARG A 228 -5.27 16.06 3.18
N VAL A 229 -4.00 15.67 3.30
CA VAL A 229 -2.97 16.44 4.01
C VAL A 229 -1.76 16.70 3.11
N ASP A 230 -1.01 17.75 3.42
CA ASP A 230 0.29 17.99 2.79
C ASP A 230 1.38 17.12 3.43
N TYR A 231 2.49 16.92 2.71
CA TYR A 231 3.64 16.13 3.16
C TYR A 231 4.08 16.49 4.58
N ASP A 232 4.33 17.77 4.82
CA ASP A 232 4.85 18.28 6.09
C ASP A 232 3.88 18.13 7.28
N GLN A 233 2.59 17.95 6.98
CA GLN A 233 1.51 17.83 7.96
C GLN A 233 1.15 16.39 8.26
N SER A 234 1.46 15.46 7.36
CA SER A 234 1.17 14.04 7.55
C SER A 234 1.81 13.50 8.84
N LEU A 235 1.08 12.64 9.55
CA LEU A 235 1.47 12.06 10.83
C LEU A 235 2.84 11.37 10.78
N PRO A 236 3.15 10.50 9.79
CA PRO A 236 4.47 9.87 9.73
C PRO A 236 5.60 10.90 9.61
N VAL A 237 5.41 11.95 8.81
CA VAL A 237 6.43 12.98 8.60
C VAL A 237 6.62 13.83 9.85
N ARG A 238 5.52 14.27 10.49
CA ARG A 238 5.59 15.06 11.74
C ARG A 238 6.27 14.28 12.86
N LEU A 239 5.90 13.02 13.06
CA LEU A 239 6.47 12.17 14.11
C LEU A 239 7.96 11.89 13.87
N THR A 240 8.33 11.46 12.65
CA THR A 240 9.73 11.18 12.33
C THR A 240 10.59 12.45 12.41
N ARG A 241 10.11 13.59 11.89
CA ARG A 241 10.82 14.87 12.00
C ARG A 241 11.01 15.28 13.46
N GLY A 242 9.97 15.17 14.27
CA GLY A 242 10.02 15.49 15.70
C GLY A 242 11.05 14.63 16.43
N PHE A 243 11.02 13.31 16.20
CA PHE A 243 11.98 12.38 16.79
C PHE A 243 13.42 12.68 16.37
N LEU A 244 13.68 12.90 15.08
CA LEU A 244 15.03 13.18 14.59
C LEU A 244 15.58 14.54 15.06
N ALA A 245 14.70 15.52 15.33
CA ALA A 245 15.10 16.82 15.83
C ALA A 245 15.57 16.79 17.29
N ASP A 246 14.96 15.94 18.13
CA ASP A 246 15.36 15.75 19.54
C ASP A 246 14.98 14.35 20.04
N PRO A 247 15.81 13.32 19.79
CA PRO A 247 15.51 11.95 20.24
C PRO A 247 15.45 11.84 21.77
N HIS A 248 16.24 12.64 22.49
CA HIS A 248 16.32 12.57 23.95
C HIS A 248 15.02 13.00 24.63
N ARG A 249 14.30 13.98 24.08
CA ARG A 249 12.97 14.34 24.58
C ARG A 249 11.98 13.18 24.49
N PHE A 250 11.95 12.47 23.37
CA PHE A 250 11.05 11.31 23.19
C PHE A 250 11.45 10.16 24.13
N LEU A 251 12.75 9.84 24.19
CA LEU A 251 13.26 8.76 25.05
C LEU A 251 13.00 9.03 26.54
N ARG A 252 13.11 10.29 27.00
CA ARG A 252 12.78 10.64 28.39
C ARG A 252 11.33 10.30 28.74
N HIS A 253 10.37 10.59 27.88
CA HIS A 253 8.97 10.26 28.15
C HIS A 253 8.68 8.76 28.07
N LEU A 254 9.33 8.04 27.14
CA LEU A 254 9.12 6.61 26.96
C LEU A 254 9.80 5.74 28.04
N LEU A 255 10.96 6.17 28.53
CA LEU A 255 11.77 5.41 29.49
C LEU A 255 11.57 5.86 30.95
N ALA A 256 10.75 6.88 31.20
CA ALA A 256 10.46 7.37 32.57
C ALA A 256 9.35 6.59 33.31
N ALA A 257 9.03 5.35 32.92
CA ALA A 257 8.03 4.55 33.62
C ALA A 257 8.55 4.06 35.01
N ASP A 258 8.01 4.72 36.04
CA ASP A 258 7.88 4.48 37.50
C ASP A 258 8.90 3.62 38.31
N PRO A 259 9.59 4.22 39.31
CA PRO A 259 10.30 3.49 40.37
C PRO A 259 9.41 2.85 41.46
N ASP A 260 8.08 2.84 41.34
CA ASP A 260 7.14 2.46 42.42
C ASP A 260 6.39 1.11 42.21
N GLN A 261 7.09 0.07 41.73
CA GLN A 261 6.63 -1.33 41.89
C GLN A 261 7.56 -2.14 42.81
N GLY A 262 7.93 -1.53 43.95
CA GLY A 262 8.69 -2.18 45.03
C GLY A 262 8.13 -1.79 46.39
N GLY A 263 7.00 -2.36 46.78
CA GLY A 263 6.38 -2.09 48.07
C GLY A 263 5.42 -3.19 48.49
N ASP A 264 5.98 -4.36 48.84
CA ASP A 264 5.29 -5.38 49.62
C ASP A 264 6.09 -5.58 50.92
N VAL A 265 5.65 -4.90 51.98
CA VAL A 265 5.70 -5.36 53.39
C VAL A 265 4.41 -4.90 54.07
#